data_AF-A0A4Y9IJ19-F1
#
_entry.id   AF-A0A4Y9IJ19-F1
#
_cell.length_a   1.000
_cell.length_b   1.000
_cell.length_c   1.000
_cell.angle_alpha   90.00
_cell.angle_beta   90.00
_cell.angle_gamma   90.00
#
_symmetry.space_group_name_H-M   'P 1'
#
loop_
_entity.id
_entity.type
_entity.pdbx_description
1 polymer ?
#
loop_
_entity_poly.entity_id
_entity_poly.type
_entity_poly.pdbx_seq_one_letter_code
_entity_poly.pdbx_strand_id
1 'polypeptide(L)'
;YTVRAKNNGPSSAENVWLKDTLPAGTVLIGTPTATGGGTCDPVGSDGTLNCRWGTTGASMLLANGGQYEVTYRLRPTAAWTAGQVLNNEVEIGTATDEPNLANNKAQAQVELTQPELDVLVSMAHSADAIALGAETTYTITVKNSGPSFGTNVVMTDTFPVTHPTNGATSATFSYTGNLTVDQGGTCTQPAVGATTGSVVCT
;
A
#
# COMPACT_ATOMS: atom_id res chain seq x y z
N TYR A 1 -9.79 -9.18 -2.92
CA TYR A 1 -10.75 -10.20 -2.49
C TYR A 1 -12.14 -9.61 -2.45
N THR A 2 -13.12 -10.41 -2.84
CA THR A 2 -14.55 -10.09 -2.72
C THR A 2 -15.20 -11.27 -2.03
N VAL A 3 -15.75 -11.03 -0.85
CA VAL A 3 -16.38 -12.03 0.00
C VAL A 3 -17.88 -11.80 -0.02
N ARG A 4 -18.66 -12.86 -0.20
CA ARG A 4 -20.12 -12.80 -0.30
C ARG A 4 -20.76 -13.68 0.75
N ALA A 5 -21.53 -13.07 1.64
CA ALA A 5 -22.40 -13.76 2.58
C ALA A 5 -23.81 -13.81 2.00
N LYS A 6 -24.29 -15.00 1.64
CA LYS A 6 -25.62 -15.18 1.05
C LYS A 6 -26.50 -16.01 1.98
N ASN A 7 -27.69 -15.49 2.29
CA ASN A 7 -28.68 -16.23 3.04
C ASN A 7 -29.52 -17.09 2.10
N ASN A 8 -29.26 -18.40 2.05
CA ASN A 8 -30.07 -19.37 1.30
C ASN A 8 -31.11 -20.08 2.19
N GLY A 9 -31.22 -19.71 3.46
CA GLY A 9 -32.20 -20.26 4.39
C GLY A 9 -33.58 -19.64 4.20
N PRO A 10 -34.63 -20.23 4.81
CA PRO A 10 -36.00 -19.74 4.69
C PRO A 10 -36.22 -18.43 5.47
N SER A 11 -35.49 -18.20 6.56
CA SER A 11 -35.64 -17.07 7.49
C SER A 11 -34.63 -15.97 7.23
N SER A 12 -34.89 -14.74 7.69
CA SER A 12 -33.88 -13.67 7.70
C SER A 12 -32.79 -13.93 8.75
N ALA A 13 -31.55 -13.57 8.43
CA ALA A 13 -30.43 -13.60 9.37
C ALA A 13 -30.19 -12.20 9.94
N GLU A 14 -30.14 -12.09 11.27
CA GLU A 14 -29.93 -10.84 12.00
C GLU A 14 -28.46 -10.66 12.39
N ASN A 15 -27.95 -9.44 12.32
CA ASN A 15 -26.63 -9.07 12.82
C ASN A 15 -25.52 -9.99 12.26
N VAL A 16 -25.53 -10.13 10.93
CA VAL A 16 -24.48 -10.87 10.22
C VAL A 16 -23.13 -10.23 10.54
N TRP A 17 -22.12 -11.07 10.75
CA TRP A 17 -20.74 -10.66 10.92
C TRP A 17 -19.83 -11.49 10.02
N LEU A 18 -18.68 -10.92 9.69
CA LEU A 18 -17.63 -11.54 8.92
C LEU A 18 -16.31 -11.34 9.65
N LYS A 19 -15.53 -12.41 9.76
CA LYS A 19 -14.17 -12.42 10.29
C LYS A 19 -13.25 -13.00 9.21
N ASP A 20 -12.20 -12.28 8.87
CA ASP A 20 -11.21 -12.71 7.88
C ASP A 20 -9.82 -12.63 8.48
N THR A 21 -9.12 -13.77 8.52
CA THR A 21 -7.73 -13.80 9.00
C THR A 21 -6.82 -13.60 7.80
N LEU A 22 -6.32 -12.38 7.63
CA LEU A 22 -5.57 -12.01 6.44
C LEU A 22 -4.25 -12.82 6.37
N PRO A 23 -3.84 -13.30 5.18
CA PRO A 23 -2.62 -14.07 5.01
C PRO A 23 -1.41 -13.33 5.59
N ALA A 24 -0.55 -14.05 6.31
CA ALA A 24 0.70 -13.50 6.81
C ALA A 24 1.56 -12.94 5.68
N GLY A 25 2.32 -11.88 5.97
CA GLY A 25 3.13 -11.19 4.97
C GLY A 25 2.29 -10.42 3.95
N THR A 26 1.07 -10.00 4.32
CA THR A 26 0.26 -9.07 3.53
C THR A 26 -0.06 -7.80 4.30
N VAL A 27 -0.34 -6.73 3.55
CA VAL A 27 -0.86 -5.47 4.06
C VAL A 27 -2.16 -5.14 3.34
N LEU A 28 -3.12 -4.61 4.08
CA LEU A 28 -4.37 -4.10 3.55
C LEU A 28 -4.15 -2.78 2.81
N ILE A 29 -4.67 -2.68 1.59
CA ILE A 29 -4.53 -1.49 0.72
C ILE A 29 -5.86 -0.74 0.62
N GLY A 30 -5.88 0.43 1.25
CA GLY A 30 -7.07 1.27 1.36
C GLY A 30 -8.08 0.72 2.36
N THR A 31 -9.28 1.30 2.35
CA THR A 31 -10.34 0.93 3.28
C THR A 31 -11.22 -0.18 2.68
N PRO A 32 -11.53 -1.25 3.42
CA PRO A 32 -12.51 -2.25 3.01
C PRO A 32 -13.88 -1.60 2.79
N THR A 33 -14.64 -2.10 1.82
CA THR A 33 -16.00 -1.64 1.55
C THR A 33 -16.99 -2.77 1.78
N ALA A 34 -18.05 -2.50 2.53
CA ALA A 34 -19.14 -3.43 2.78
C ALA A 34 -20.45 -2.88 2.18
N THR A 35 -21.21 -3.73 1.48
CA THR A 35 -22.52 -3.37 0.95
C THR A 35 -23.60 -3.46 2.04
N GLY A 36 -24.83 -3.03 1.75
CA GLY A 36 -25.96 -3.21 2.68
C GLY A 36 -25.81 -2.42 4.00
N GLY A 37 -24.99 -1.37 4.01
CA GLY A 37 -24.72 -0.55 5.20
C GLY A 37 -23.83 -1.21 6.25
N GLY A 38 -23.13 -2.30 5.90
CA GLY A 38 -22.13 -2.91 6.77
C GLY A 38 -20.94 -2.00 7.02
N THR A 39 -20.22 -2.27 8.09
CA THR A 39 -18.99 -1.56 8.46
C THR A 39 -17.89 -2.55 8.78
N CYS A 40 -16.64 -2.19 8.51
CA CYS A 40 -15.47 -2.99 8.86
C CYS A 40 -14.57 -2.17 9.79
N ASP A 41 -14.07 -2.81 10.84
CA ASP A 41 -13.10 -2.22 11.74
C ASP A 41 -11.70 -2.20 11.09
N PRO A 42 -10.80 -1.31 11.54
CA PRO A 42 -9.39 -1.41 11.19
C PRO A 42 -8.82 -2.80 11.52
N VAL A 43 -7.92 -3.30 10.69
CA VAL A 43 -7.30 -4.62 10.90
C VAL A 43 -6.58 -4.63 12.24
N GLY A 44 -6.92 -5.62 13.06
CA GLY A 44 -6.29 -5.81 14.37
C GLY A 44 -4.81 -6.17 14.27
N SER A 45 -4.09 -6.06 15.39
CA SER A 45 -2.69 -6.50 15.47
C SER A 45 -2.53 -8.02 15.26
N ASP A 46 -3.61 -8.77 15.38
CA ASP A 46 -3.72 -10.20 15.07
C ASP A 46 -3.89 -10.49 13.58
N GLY A 47 -3.97 -9.46 12.73
CA GLY A 47 -4.17 -9.60 11.28
C GLY A 47 -5.61 -9.88 10.87
N THR A 48 -6.58 -9.70 11.77
CA THR A 48 -7.98 -9.99 11.49
C THR A 48 -8.73 -8.76 10.96
N LEU A 49 -9.44 -8.91 9.85
CA LEU A 49 -10.45 -7.97 9.37
C LEU A 49 -11.84 -8.41 9.87
N ASN A 50 -12.49 -7.56 10.66
CA ASN A 50 -13.83 -7.82 11.19
C ASN A 50 -14.84 -6.86 10.55
N CYS A 51 -15.92 -7.39 10.02
CA CYS A 51 -17.04 -6.62 9.47
C CYS A 51 -18.36 -7.03 10.11
N ARG A 52 -19.29 -6.07 10.25
CA ARG A 52 -20.60 -6.29 10.87
C ARG A 52 -21.70 -5.53 10.14
N TRP A 53 -22.89 -6.14 10.09
CA TRP A 53 -24.13 -5.53 9.65
C TRP A 53 -25.06 -5.39 10.85
N GLY A 54 -25.01 -4.23 11.48
CA GLY A 54 -25.73 -3.94 12.72
C GLY A 54 -24.78 -3.65 13.88
N THR A 55 -25.32 -2.97 14.89
CA THR A 55 -24.63 -2.60 16.12
C THR A 55 -25.58 -2.72 17.31
N THR A 56 -25.05 -2.59 18.52
CA THR A 56 -25.87 -2.45 19.72
C THR A 56 -26.83 -1.27 19.56
N GLY A 57 -28.13 -1.55 19.43
CA GLY A 57 -29.19 -0.55 19.24
C GLY A 57 -29.64 -0.32 17.79
N ALA A 58 -29.02 -0.98 16.80
CA ALA A 58 -29.46 -0.95 15.40
C ALA A 58 -29.20 -2.30 14.73
N SER A 59 -30.22 -3.17 14.71
CA SER A 59 -30.13 -4.46 14.04
C SER A 59 -30.30 -4.33 12.52
N MET A 60 -29.54 -5.12 11.77
CA MET A 60 -29.72 -5.26 10.33
C MET A 60 -30.09 -6.69 9.97
N LEU A 61 -30.96 -6.83 8.96
CA LEU A 61 -31.47 -8.11 8.49
C LEU A 61 -30.97 -8.41 7.09
N LEU A 62 -30.41 -9.60 6.93
CA LEU A 62 -30.19 -10.23 5.65
C LEU A 62 -31.39 -11.12 5.33
N ALA A 63 -32.30 -10.61 4.48
CA ALA A 63 -33.47 -11.35 4.05
C ALA A 63 -33.11 -12.66 3.33
N ASN A 64 -34.07 -13.60 3.28
CA ASN A 64 -33.97 -14.80 2.45
C ASN A 64 -33.62 -14.44 1.00
N GLY A 65 -32.61 -15.12 0.45
CA GLY A 65 -32.09 -14.88 -0.89
C GLY A 65 -31.21 -13.64 -1.01
N GLY A 66 -31.11 -12.83 0.05
CA GLY A 66 -30.28 -11.64 0.13
C GLY A 66 -28.79 -11.96 0.19
N GLN A 67 -27.97 -10.97 -0.16
CA GLN A 67 -26.52 -11.07 -0.11
C GLN A 67 -25.87 -9.79 0.42
N TYR A 68 -24.91 -9.95 1.31
CA TYR A 68 -23.94 -8.92 1.65
C TYR A 68 -22.59 -9.22 1.01
N GLU A 69 -21.85 -8.16 0.69
CA GLU A 69 -20.55 -8.26 0.05
C GLU A 69 -19.53 -7.37 0.76
N VAL A 70 -18.31 -7.89 0.96
CA VAL A 70 -17.15 -7.13 1.43
C VAL A 70 -16.06 -7.21 0.37
N THR A 71 -15.54 -6.06 -0.04
CA THR A 71 -14.42 -5.97 -0.98
C THR A 71 -13.23 -5.29 -0.31
N TYR A 72 -12.05 -5.91 -0.40
CA TYR A 72 -10.80 -5.36 0.10
C TYR A 72 -9.61 -5.81 -0.76
N ARG A 73 -8.51 -5.07 -0.68
CA ARG A 73 -7.29 -5.33 -1.46
C ARG A 73 -6.14 -5.64 -0.51
N LEU A 74 -5.40 -6.70 -0.82
CA LEU A 74 -4.16 -7.03 -0.13
C LEU A 74 -2.99 -6.83 -1.08
N ARG A 75 -1.87 -6.40 -0.53
CA ARG A 75 -0.57 -6.42 -1.19
C ARG A 75 0.37 -7.24 -0.30
N PRO A 76 1.12 -8.21 -0.83
CA PRO A 76 2.09 -8.88 0.00
C PRO A 76 3.30 -7.95 0.31
N THR A 77 4.01 -8.16 1.41
CA THR A 77 5.00 -7.20 1.95
C THR A 77 6.39 -7.75 2.18
N ALA A 78 6.55 -9.06 2.27
CA ALA A 78 7.84 -9.72 2.50
C ALA A 78 8.41 -10.32 1.20
N ALA A 79 9.68 -10.74 1.25
CA ALA A 79 10.34 -11.54 0.22
C ALA A 79 9.55 -12.84 -0.01
N TRP A 80 8.55 -12.77 -0.88
CA TRP A 80 7.84 -13.95 -1.32
C TRP A 80 8.67 -14.65 -2.38
N THR A 81 8.58 -15.98 -2.39
CA THR A 81 9.17 -16.77 -3.47
C THR A 81 8.12 -16.95 -4.56
N ALA A 82 8.53 -16.89 -5.82
CA ALA A 82 7.64 -17.26 -6.92
C ALA A 82 7.11 -18.69 -6.70
N GLY A 83 5.81 -18.90 -6.89
CA GLY A 83 5.13 -20.17 -6.59
C GLY A 83 4.64 -20.32 -5.14
N GLN A 84 4.93 -19.36 -4.25
CA GLN A 84 4.30 -19.33 -2.93
C GLN A 84 2.79 -19.09 -3.06
N VAL A 85 1.99 -19.87 -2.36
CA VAL A 85 0.53 -19.71 -2.33
C VAL A 85 0.12 -18.94 -1.08
N LEU A 86 -0.56 -17.81 -1.26
CA LEU A 86 -1.28 -17.14 -0.18
C LEU A 86 -2.65 -17.76 -0.03
N ASN A 87 -3.00 -18.06 1.21
CA ASN A 87 -4.28 -18.62 1.56
C ASN A 87 -5.08 -17.67 2.45
N ASN A 88 -6.22 -17.19 1.95
CA ASN A 88 -7.13 -16.35 2.71
C ASN A 88 -8.33 -17.18 3.18
N GLU A 89 -8.65 -17.13 4.47
CA GLU A 89 -9.79 -17.84 5.07
C GLU A 89 -10.73 -16.84 5.75
N VAL A 90 -12.00 -16.96 5.42
CA VAL A 90 -13.07 -16.10 5.93
C VAL A 90 -14.07 -16.97 6.67
N GLU A 91 -14.65 -16.41 7.71
CA GLU A 91 -15.75 -16.99 8.47
C GLU A 91 -16.87 -15.96 8.58
N ILE A 92 -18.11 -16.42 8.51
CA ILE A 92 -19.30 -15.61 8.73
C ILE A 92 -20.14 -16.19 9.86
N GLY A 93 -21.00 -15.35 10.43
CA GLY A 93 -22.04 -15.82 11.34
C GLY A 93 -23.15 -14.80 11.47
N THR A 94 -24.13 -15.12 12.29
CA THR A 94 -25.33 -14.31 12.55
C THR A 94 -25.75 -14.49 14.00
N ALA A 95 -26.57 -13.57 14.51
CA ALA A 95 -27.24 -13.72 15.81
C ALA A 95 -28.50 -14.60 15.73
N THR A 96 -29.05 -14.83 14.53
CA THR A 96 -30.14 -15.78 14.32
C THR A 96 -29.59 -17.20 14.42
N ASP A 97 -30.29 -18.10 15.12
CA ASP A 97 -29.86 -19.49 15.26
C ASP A 97 -29.77 -20.16 13.88
N GLU A 98 -28.58 -20.66 13.55
CA GLU A 98 -28.28 -21.31 12.27
C GLU A 98 -27.92 -22.79 12.52
N PRO A 99 -28.78 -23.74 12.14
CA PRO A 99 -28.53 -25.16 12.38
C PRO A 99 -27.36 -25.74 11.59
N ASN A 100 -27.00 -25.13 10.45
CA ASN A 100 -25.94 -25.62 9.58
C ASN A 100 -24.80 -24.61 9.49
N LEU A 101 -23.71 -24.84 10.22
CA LEU A 101 -22.54 -23.98 10.21
C LEU A 101 -21.45 -24.44 9.21
N ALA A 102 -21.65 -25.56 8.53
CA ALA A 102 -20.63 -26.16 7.67
C ALA A 102 -20.30 -25.31 6.42
N ASN A 103 -21.20 -24.41 6.04
CA ASN A 103 -21.06 -23.49 4.91
C ASN A 103 -20.75 -22.05 5.32
N ASN A 104 -20.35 -21.82 6.57
CA ASN A 104 -20.01 -20.49 7.09
C ASN A 104 -18.52 -20.13 6.94
N LYS A 105 -17.77 -20.92 6.17
CA LYS A 105 -16.36 -20.69 5.88
C LYS A 105 -16.10 -20.73 4.39
N ALA A 106 -15.20 -19.86 3.94
CA ALA A 106 -14.71 -19.88 2.57
C ALA A 106 -13.21 -19.62 2.53
N GLN A 107 -12.55 -20.20 1.54
CA GLN A 107 -11.11 -20.12 1.35
C GLN A 107 -10.83 -19.71 -0.10
N ALA A 108 -9.85 -18.83 -0.27
CA ALA A 108 -9.37 -18.43 -1.59
C ALA A 108 -7.84 -18.43 -1.60
N GLN A 109 -7.26 -19.10 -2.60
CA GLN A 109 -5.82 -19.19 -2.78
C GLN A 109 -5.37 -18.34 -3.97
N VAL A 110 -4.20 -17.72 -3.84
CA VAL A 110 -3.52 -17.04 -4.94
C VAL A 110 -2.05 -17.42 -4.94
N GLU A 111 -1.56 -17.87 -6.08
CA GLU A 111 -0.13 -18.13 -6.28
C GLU A 111 0.58 -16.83 -6.62
N LEU A 112 1.71 -16.58 -5.95
CA LEU A 112 2.52 -15.39 -6.16
C LEU A 112 3.47 -15.58 -7.33
N THR A 113 3.45 -14.63 -8.26
CA THR A 113 4.38 -14.58 -9.38
C THR A 113 5.70 -13.94 -8.97
N GLN A 114 6.72 -14.13 -9.81
CA GLN A 114 7.99 -13.41 -9.67
C GLN A 114 7.74 -11.90 -9.69
N PRO A 115 8.34 -11.12 -8.76
CA PRO A 115 8.28 -9.68 -8.81
C PRO A 115 8.92 -9.13 -10.09
N GLU A 116 8.23 -8.20 -10.74
CA GLU A 116 8.65 -7.50 -11.95
C GLU A 116 8.69 -5.99 -11.68
N LEU A 117 9.90 -5.44 -11.58
CA LEU A 117 10.16 -4.02 -11.38
C LEU A 117 10.82 -3.44 -12.64
N ASP A 118 10.46 -2.20 -12.97
CA ASP A 118 11.14 -1.40 -14.01
C ASP A 118 11.40 -0.01 -13.41
N VAL A 119 12.53 0.13 -12.72
CA VAL A 119 12.89 1.37 -12.05
C VAL A 119 13.69 2.25 -13.00
N LEU A 120 13.12 3.40 -13.33
CA LEU A 120 13.67 4.40 -14.22
C LEU A 120 14.12 5.60 -13.40
N VAL A 121 15.29 6.14 -13.76
CA VAL A 121 15.77 7.42 -13.26
C VAL A 121 15.95 8.38 -14.42
N SER A 122 15.45 9.60 -14.28
CA SER A 122 15.70 10.70 -15.20
C SER A 122 16.14 11.94 -14.45
N MET A 123 16.98 12.73 -15.10
CA MET A 123 17.47 14.01 -14.57
C MET A 123 17.25 15.08 -15.63
N ALA A 124 16.68 16.20 -15.23
CA ALA A 124 16.54 17.40 -16.04
C ALA A 124 17.17 18.59 -15.32
N HIS A 125 17.61 19.59 -16.06
CA HIS A 125 18.09 20.85 -15.49
C HIS A 125 17.44 22.06 -16.15
N SER A 126 17.41 23.18 -15.43
CA SER A 126 16.78 24.42 -15.92
C SER A 126 17.62 25.21 -16.93
N ALA A 127 18.92 24.91 -17.09
CA ALA A 127 19.81 25.65 -17.98
C ALA A 127 20.92 24.76 -18.59
N ASP A 128 21.09 24.83 -19.92
CA ASP A 128 22.15 24.14 -20.70
C ASP A 128 23.48 24.91 -20.75
N ALA A 129 23.48 26.17 -20.31
CA ALA A 129 24.67 27.01 -20.18
C ALA A 129 24.49 27.91 -18.96
N ILE A 130 25.46 27.84 -18.03
CA ILE A 130 25.41 28.57 -16.76
C ILE A 130 26.52 29.61 -16.77
N ALA A 131 26.14 30.89 -16.72
CA ALA A 131 27.11 31.97 -16.56
C ALA A 131 27.79 31.88 -15.18
N LEU A 132 29.00 32.43 -15.06
CA LEU A 132 29.70 32.46 -13.78
C LEU A 132 28.82 33.15 -12.71
N GLY A 133 28.51 32.44 -11.63
CA GLY A 133 27.67 32.94 -10.53
C GLY A 133 26.15 32.79 -10.74
N ALA A 134 25.69 32.23 -11.86
CA ALA A 134 24.27 31.91 -12.06
C ALA A 134 23.87 30.57 -11.42
N GLU A 135 22.58 30.43 -11.12
CA GLU A 135 22.00 29.21 -10.52
C GLU A 135 21.44 28.26 -11.58
N THR A 136 21.38 26.97 -11.25
CA THR A 136 20.65 25.95 -12.01
C THR A 136 19.88 25.06 -11.05
N THR A 137 18.75 24.53 -11.49
CA THR A 137 17.97 23.55 -10.74
C THR A 137 18.07 22.20 -11.42
N TYR A 138 18.38 21.15 -10.65
CA TYR A 138 18.29 19.77 -11.09
C TYR A 138 17.02 19.12 -10.56
N THR A 139 16.24 18.50 -11.44
CA THR A 139 15.06 17.71 -11.08
C THR A 139 15.36 16.26 -11.39
N ILE A 140 15.42 15.42 -10.35
CA ILE A 140 15.63 13.98 -10.49
C ILE A 140 14.30 13.27 -10.22
N THR A 141 13.87 12.45 -11.18
CA THR A 141 12.64 11.66 -11.05
C THR A 141 13.03 10.19 -11.02
N VAL A 142 12.61 9.50 -9.96
CA VAL A 142 12.68 8.04 -9.86
C VAL A 142 11.27 7.49 -9.99
N LYS A 143 11.06 6.58 -10.94
CA LYS A 143 9.75 6.00 -11.22
C LYS A 143 9.87 4.50 -11.38
N ASN A 144 8.99 3.75 -10.73
CA ASN A 144 8.77 2.35 -11.05
C ASN A 144 7.63 2.25 -12.09
N SER A 145 7.96 1.85 -13.32
CA SER A 145 7.01 1.58 -14.41
C SER A 145 6.62 0.11 -14.50
N GLY A 146 7.21 -0.75 -13.65
CA GLY A 146 6.88 -2.16 -13.57
C GLY A 146 5.58 -2.41 -12.81
N PRO A 147 4.95 -3.59 -12.98
CA PRO A 147 3.66 -3.90 -12.35
C PRO A 147 3.80 -4.21 -10.85
N SER A 148 4.99 -4.59 -10.37
CA SER A 148 5.20 -4.94 -8.97
C SER A 148 5.50 -3.72 -8.11
N PHE A 149 5.13 -3.78 -6.84
CA PHE A 149 5.47 -2.75 -5.88
C PHE A 149 6.93 -2.87 -5.45
N GLY A 150 7.73 -1.82 -5.70
CA GLY A 150 9.11 -1.75 -5.24
C GLY A 150 9.17 -1.48 -3.73
N THR A 151 10.07 -2.16 -3.03
CA THR A 151 10.40 -1.88 -1.63
C THR A 151 11.89 -1.55 -1.53
N ASN A 152 12.27 -0.75 -0.54
CA ASN A 152 13.67 -0.35 -0.32
C ASN A 152 14.33 0.29 -1.56
N VAL A 153 13.60 1.13 -2.29
CA VAL A 153 14.17 1.88 -3.43
C VAL A 153 15.03 2.99 -2.87
N VAL A 154 16.33 2.96 -3.16
CA VAL A 154 17.28 3.98 -2.70
C VAL A 154 17.81 4.75 -3.90
N MET A 155 17.73 6.07 -3.82
CA MET A 155 18.37 6.99 -4.75
C MET A 155 19.48 7.75 -4.03
N THR A 156 20.63 7.88 -4.68
CA THR A 156 21.77 8.66 -4.16
C THR A 156 22.34 9.51 -5.29
N ASP A 157 22.34 10.83 -5.08
CA ASP A 157 23.06 11.78 -5.93
C ASP A 157 24.16 12.44 -5.12
N THR A 158 25.40 12.37 -5.59
CA THR A 158 26.59 12.86 -4.88
C THR A 158 27.23 13.97 -5.68
N PHE A 159 27.29 15.17 -5.08
CA PHE A 159 27.89 16.31 -5.76
C PHE A 159 29.43 16.22 -5.70
N PRO A 160 30.13 16.45 -6.82
CA PRO A 160 31.59 16.36 -6.86
C PRO A 160 32.26 17.40 -5.94
N VAL A 161 33.35 17.00 -5.29
CA VAL A 161 34.13 17.85 -4.36
C VAL A 161 35.23 18.67 -5.06
N THR A 162 35.52 18.39 -6.33
CA THR A 162 36.58 19.06 -7.12
C THR A 162 36.18 19.22 -8.58
N HIS A 163 36.37 20.41 -9.14
CA HIS A 163 36.31 20.61 -10.58
C HIS A 163 37.58 20.02 -11.23
N PRO A 164 37.48 19.21 -12.30
CA PRO A 164 38.62 18.48 -12.89
C PRO A 164 39.79 19.38 -13.33
N THR A 165 39.55 20.67 -13.58
CA THR A 165 40.55 21.59 -14.14
C THR A 165 41.07 22.67 -13.19
N ASN A 166 40.41 22.97 -12.05
CA ASN A 166 40.73 24.19 -11.25
C ASN A 166 40.79 24.00 -9.72
N GLY A 167 40.72 22.77 -9.19
CA GLY A 167 40.56 22.60 -7.74
C GLY A 167 39.16 23.03 -7.26
N ALA A 168 38.96 23.10 -5.93
CA ALA A 168 37.68 23.16 -5.21
C ALA A 168 36.46 23.73 -5.96
N THR A 169 35.32 23.02 -5.88
CA THR A 169 34.04 23.49 -6.41
C THR A 169 33.54 24.74 -5.67
N SER A 170 33.03 25.73 -6.40
CA SER A 170 32.35 26.92 -5.85
C SER A 170 30.82 26.78 -5.81
N ALA A 171 30.29 25.62 -6.20
CA ALA A 171 28.86 25.36 -6.13
C ALA A 171 28.47 25.18 -4.67
N THR A 172 27.45 25.92 -4.25
CA THR A 172 26.83 25.76 -2.92
C THR A 172 25.43 25.21 -3.11
N PHE A 173 24.98 24.35 -2.20
CA PHE A 173 23.61 23.88 -2.22
C PHE A 173 22.65 25.01 -1.88
N SER A 174 21.69 25.25 -2.77
CA SER A 174 20.45 25.98 -2.51
C SER A 174 19.28 25.12 -2.97
N TYR A 175 18.14 25.21 -2.29
CA TYR A 175 16.93 24.48 -2.64
C TYR A 175 15.71 25.39 -2.50
N THR A 176 14.77 25.28 -3.44
CA THR A 176 13.47 25.94 -3.39
C THR A 176 12.38 24.87 -3.28
N GLY A 177 11.51 24.99 -2.27
CA GLY A 177 10.54 23.93 -1.93
C GLY A 177 11.14 22.82 -1.05
N ASN A 178 10.29 21.85 -0.70
CA ASN A 178 10.68 20.67 0.05
C ASN A 178 10.95 19.51 -0.91
N LEU A 179 11.92 18.65 -0.60
CA LEU A 179 12.01 17.33 -1.23
C LEU A 179 10.71 16.57 -0.93
N THR A 180 9.96 16.24 -1.99
CA THR A 180 8.72 15.47 -1.89
C THR A 180 9.02 14.04 -2.25
N VAL A 181 8.87 13.13 -1.29
CA VAL A 181 8.79 11.70 -1.56
C VAL A 181 7.34 11.29 -1.38
N ASP A 182 6.73 10.86 -2.47
CA ASP A 182 5.37 10.32 -2.41
C ASP A 182 5.37 8.96 -1.71
N GLN A 183 4.22 8.57 -1.13
CA GLN A 183 4.04 7.25 -0.51
C GLN A 183 4.87 6.99 0.76
N GLY A 184 5.27 8.04 1.48
CA GLY A 184 5.78 7.93 2.85
C GLY A 184 7.29 7.69 2.99
N GLY A 185 8.07 7.88 1.92
CA GLY A 185 9.52 7.86 1.99
C GLY A 185 10.12 9.12 2.60
N THR A 186 11.44 9.14 2.74
CA THR A 186 12.20 10.26 3.31
C THR A 186 13.42 10.56 2.47
N CYS A 187 13.76 11.84 2.35
CA CYS A 187 15.05 12.25 1.80
C CYS A 187 15.90 12.93 2.86
N THR A 188 17.21 12.70 2.78
CA THR A 188 18.23 13.49 3.46
C THR A 188 19.00 14.29 2.42
N GLN A 189 19.38 15.51 2.78
CA GLN A 189 20.09 16.42 1.90
C GLN A 189 21.19 17.16 2.66
N PRO A 190 22.21 17.68 1.96
CA PRO A 190 23.21 18.55 2.57
C PRO A 190 22.59 19.86 3.07
N ALA A 191 23.23 20.51 4.03
CA ALA A 191 22.81 21.83 4.51
C ALA A 191 22.94 22.90 3.42
N VAL A 192 22.06 23.91 3.41
CA VAL A 192 22.21 25.10 2.55
C VAL A 192 23.60 25.69 2.73
N GLY A 193 24.28 25.99 1.63
CA GLY A 193 25.63 26.55 1.66
C GLY A 193 26.75 25.52 1.72
N ALA A 194 26.45 24.22 1.91
CA ALA A 194 27.46 23.18 1.78
C ALA A 194 27.97 23.10 0.33
N THR A 195 29.25 22.74 0.17
CA THR A 195 29.91 22.59 -1.15
C THR A 195 30.13 21.13 -1.54
N THR A 196 29.82 20.20 -0.63
CA THR A 196 29.96 18.75 -0.79
C THR A 196 28.83 18.04 -0.05
N GLY A 197 28.47 16.84 -0.48
CA GLY A 197 27.47 16.00 0.16
C GLY A 197 26.60 15.23 -0.83
N SER A 198 25.67 14.45 -0.30
CA SER A 198 24.76 13.62 -1.09
C SER A 198 23.30 13.87 -0.72
N VAL A 199 22.44 13.86 -1.73
CA VAL A 199 21.00 13.71 -1.56
C VAL A 199 20.70 12.21 -1.57
N VAL A 200 20.07 11.70 -0.51
CA VAL A 200 19.70 10.29 -0.38
C VAL A 200 18.22 10.19 -0.07
N CYS A 201 17.47 9.49 -0.92
CA CYS A 201 16.02 9.27 -0.76
C CYS A 201 15.71 7.77 -0.64
N THR A 202 14.82 7.41 0.29
CA THR A 202 14.40 6.04 0.63
C THR A 202 12.89 5.94 0.77
#